data_AF-A0A356BW65-F1
#
_entry.id   AF-A0A356BW65-F1
#
_cell.length_a   1.000
_cell.length_b   1.000
_cell.length_c   1.000
_cell.angle_alpha   90.00
_cell.angle_beta   90.00
_cell.angle_gamma   90.00
#
_symmetry.space_group_name_H-M   'P 1'
#
loop_
_entity.id
_entity.type
_entity.pdbx_description
1 polymer ?
#
loop_
_entity_poly.entity_id
_entity_poly.type
_entity_poly.pdbx_seq_one_letter_code
_entity_poly.pdbx_strand_id
1 'polypeptide(L)'
;VPLRLAKIDYQEVEYIKVLVPREEAEKTAYVHAWESLLQQGVREEQVLKERQTVDFMADGNGIRVTVQVEVLDDIGLFFTH
;
A
#
# COMPACT_ATOMS: atom_id res chain seq x y z
N VAL A 1 33.44 -14.28 32.08
CA VAL A 1 32.10 -13.91 31.55
C VAL A 1 31.75 -14.90 30.45
N PRO A 2 30.64 -15.66 30.52
CA PRO A 2 30.34 -16.62 29.47
C PRO A 2 29.64 -15.92 28.30
N LEU A 3 30.10 -16.19 27.08
CA LEU A 3 29.45 -15.78 25.84
C LEU A 3 28.21 -16.65 25.63
N ARG A 4 27.03 -16.03 25.56
CA ARG A 4 25.79 -16.72 25.18
C ARG A 4 25.80 -16.90 23.66
N LEU A 5 25.98 -18.13 23.21
CA LEU A 5 25.79 -18.49 21.81
C LEU A 5 24.29 -18.70 21.57
N ALA A 6 23.71 -17.94 20.65
CA ALA A 6 22.35 -18.15 20.16
C ALA A 6 22.43 -18.58 18.69
N LYS A 7 21.85 -19.73 18.37
CA LYS A 7 21.71 -20.22 17.00
C LYS A 7 20.35 -19.78 16.48
N ILE A 8 20.33 -19.09 15.34
CA ILE A 8 19.11 -18.71 14.63
C ILE A 8 19.03 -19.61 13.41
N ASP A 9 18.03 -20.48 13.37
CA ASP A 9 17.77 -21.34 12.23
C ASP A 9 16.85 -20.60 11.24
N TYR A 10 17.34 -20.41 10.01
CA TYR A 10 16.57 -19.82 8.92
C TYR A 10 15.95 -20.95 8.09
N GLN A 11 14.68 -20.79 7.74
CA GLN A 11 13.98 -21.70 6.83
C GLN A 11 13.75 -20.98 5.50
N GLU A 12 14.08 -21.66 4.41
CA GLU A 12 13.75 -21.20 3.06
C GLU A 12 12.25 -21.41 2.82
N VAL A 13 11.57 -20.38 2.32
CA VAL A 13 10.15 -20.44 1.97
C VAL A 13 9.99 -20.50 0.46
N GLU A 14 9.27 -21.52 -0.01
CA GLU A 14 8.92 -21.63 -1.42
C GLU A 14 7.66 -20.80 -1.72
N TYR A 15 7.76 -19.92 -2.71
CA TYR A 15 6.62 -19.13 -3.17
C TYR A 15 5.92 -19.82 -4.34
N ILE A 16 4.62 -20.03 -4.20
CA ILE A 16 3.77 -20.58 -5.27
C ILE A 16 3.02 -19.43 -5.93
N LYS A 17 3.14 -19.32 -7.26
CA LYS A 17 2.38 -18.35 -8.03
C LYS A 17 0.95 -18.86 -8.23
N VAL A 18 -0.03 -18.03 -7.89
CA VAL A 18 -1.45 -18.30 -8.11
C VAL A 18 -1.96 -17.34 -9.17
N LEU A 19 -2.75 -17.84 -10.11
CA LEU A 19 -3.44 -17.00 -11.08
C LEU A 19 -4.62 -16.32 -10.40
N VAL A 20 -4.60 -14.99 -10.37
CA VAL A 20 -5.68 -14.18 -9.84
C VAL A 20 -6.41 -13.52 -11.02
N PRO A 21 -7.75 -13.58 -11.08
CA PRO A 21 -8.52 -12.82 -12.05
C PRO A 21 -8.18 -11.33 -11.97
N ARG A 22 -8.11 -10.68 -13.13
CA ARG A 22 -7.71 -9.26 -13.23
C ARG A 22 -8.58 -8.35 -12.34
N GLU A 23 -9.89 -8.55 -12.36
CA GLU A 23 -10.84 -7.77 -11.55
C GLU A 23 -10.57 -7.91 -10.04
N GLU A 24 -10.26 -9.12 -9.60
CA GLU A 24 -9.93 -9.41 -8.20
C GLU A 24 -8.59 -8.80 -7.79
N ALA A 25 -7.60 -8.84 -8.69
CA ALA A 25 -6.32 -8.18 -8.48
C ALA A 25 -6.49 -6.65 -8.36
N GLU A 26 -7.27 -6.04 -9.26
CA GLU A 26 -7.52 -4.59 -9.26
C GLU A 26 -8.23 -4.15 -7.98
N LYS A 27 -9.25 -4.90 -7.55
CA LYS A 27 -9.98 -4.64 -6.30
C LYS A 27 -9.04 -4.73 -5.10
N THR A 28 -8.23 -5.77 -5.03
CA THR A 28 -7.28 -5.98 -3.91
C THR A 28 -6.25 -4.85 -3.87
N ALA A 29 -5.69 -4.47 -5.02
CA ALA A 29 -4.72 -3.38 -5.12
C ALA A 29 -5.34 -2.01 -4.76
N TYR A 30 -6.61 -1.78 -5.14
CA TYR A 30 -7.36 -0.58 -4.75
C TYR A 30 -7.56 -0.51 -3.23
N VAL A 31 -7.96 -1.61 -2.58
CA VAL A 31 -8.12 -1.67 -1.12
C VAL A 31 -6.80 -1.32 -0.42
N HIS A 32 -5.68 -1.89 -0.85
CA HIS A 32 -4.37 -1.57 -0.28
C HIS A 32 -3.96 -0.11 -0.48
N ALA A 33 -4.29 0.48 -1.62
CA ALA A 33 -4.06 1.90 -1.85
C ALA A 33 -4.87 2.76 -0.85
N TRP A 34 -6.13 2.39 -0.57
CA TRP A 34 -6.95 3.08 0.43
C TRP A 34 -6.45 2.88 1.86
N GLU A 35 -6.05 1.65 2.23
CA GLU A 35 -5.43 1.37 3.54
C GLU A 35 -4.20 2.26 3.76
N SER A 36 -3.37 2.45 2.73
CA SER A 36 -2.21 3.34 2.78
C SER A 36 -2.59 4.80 2.97
N LEU A 37 -3.63 5.30 2.30
CA LEU A 37 -4.13 6.66 2.48
C LEU A 37 -4.72 6.87 3.89
N LEU A 38 -5.46 5.89 4.42
CA LEU A 38 -5.96 5.90 5.80
C LEU A 38 -4.82 5.97 6.82
N GLN A 39 -3.74 5.21 6.61
CA GLN A 39 -2.53 5.28 7.45
C GLN A 39 -1.84 6.64 7.39
N GLN A 40 -1.97 7.36 6.27
CA GLN A 40 -1.49 8.74 6.10
C GLN A 40 -2.44 9.79 6.72
N GLY A 41 -3.56 9.34 7.32
CA GLY A 41 -4.52 10.21 7.98
C GLY A 41 -5.64 10.74 7.06
N VAL A 42 -5.66 10.31 5.80
CA VAL A 42 -6.73 10.67 4.86
C VAL A 42 -7.97 9.84 5.16
N ARG A 43 -9.06 10.50 5.55
CA ARG A 43 -10.37 9.85 5.70
C ARG A 43 -11.21 10.06 4.44
N GLU A 44 -12.02 9.07 4.09
CA GLU A 44 -12.93 9.13 2.94
C GLU A 44 -13.85 10.35 2.98
N GLU A 45 -14.30 10.73 4.18
CA GLU A 45 -15.14 11.91 4.43
C GLU A 45 -14.47 13.25 4.04
N GLN A 46 -13.12 13.28 3.98
CA GLN A 46 -12.34 14.47 3.62
C GLN A 46 -12.06 14.56 2.12
N VAL A 47 -12.36 13.50 1.36
CA VAL A 47 -12.06 13.40 -0.07
C VAL A 47 -13.10 14.14 -0.87
N LEU A 48 -12.66 15.17 -1.59
CA LEU A 48 -13.50 15.94 -2.50
C LEU A 48 -13.58 15.28 -3.88
N LYS A 49 -12.50 14.61 -4.27
CA LYS A 49 -12.39 13.96 -5.58
C LYS A 49 -11.39 12.81 -5.52
N GLU A 50 -11.73 11.74 -6.22
CA GLU A 50 -10.89 10.58 -6.40
C GLU A 50 -10.60 10.35 -7.89
N ARG A 51 -9.38 9.92 -8.21
CA ARG A 51 -9.00 9.41 -9.51
C ARG A 51 -8.24 8.09 -9.37
N GLN A 52 -8.80 7.04 -9.98
CA GLN A 52 -8.16 5.74 -10.08
C GLN A 52 -7.49 5.58 -11.45
N THR A 53 -6.31 4.95 -11.48
CA THR A 53 -5.62 4.56 -12.72
C THR A 53 -5.00 3.18 -12.54
N VAL A 54 -5.14 2.32 -13.56
CA VAL A 54 -4.63 0.95 -13.53
C VAL A 54 -3.62 0.75 -14.66
N ASP A 55 -2.40 0.38 -14.30
CA ASP A 55 -1.30 0.13 -15.22
C ASP A 55 -0.89 -1.34 -15.17
N PHE A 56 -0.62 -1.93 -16.35
CA PHE A 56 -0.09 -3.29 -16.45
C PHE A 56 1.44 -3.27 -16.34
N MET A 57 2.00 -4.08 -15.45
CA MET A 57 3.45 -4.22 -15.27
C MET A 57 3.97 -5.40 -16.09
N ALA A 58 4.49 -5.09 -17.28
CA ALA A 58 4.96 -6.08 -18.25
C ALA A 58 6.18 -6.89 -17.78
N ASP A 59 6.98 -6.34 -16.88
CA ASP A 59 8.20 -6.94 -16.32
C ASP A 59 7.93 -7.75 -15.03
N GLY A 60 6.84 -7.43 -14.31
CA GLY A 60 6.50 -8.02 -13.01
C GLY A 60 5.42 -9.10 -13.02
N ASN A 61 4.74 -9.35 -14.15
CA ASN A 61 3.50 -10.15 -14.21
C ASN A 61 2.45 -9.67 -13.19
N GLY A 62 2.20 -8.36 -13.16
CA GLY A 62 1.31 -7.75 -12.17
C GLY A 62 0.60 -6.52 -12.69
N ILE A 63 -0.18 -5.90 -11.82
CA ILE A 63 -0.85 -4.64 -12.06
C ILE A 63 -0.44 -3.63 -10.99
N ARG A 64 -0.50 -2.35 -11.34
CA ARG A 64 -0.38 -1.24 -10.41
C ARG A 64 -1.68 -0.45 -10.42
N VAL A 65 -2.28 -0.28 -9.25
CA VAL A 65 -3.42 0.61 -9.08
C VAL A 65 -2.94 1.85 -8.35
N THR A 66 -3.16 3.01 -8.96
CA THR A 66 -2.85 4.32 -8.38
C THR A 66 -4.17 4.99 -8.01
N VAL A 67 -4.31 5.36 -6.74
CA VAL A 67 -5.45 6.12 -6.22
C VAL A 67 -4.94 7.51 -5.85
N GLN A 68 -5.47 8.53 -6.52
CA GLN A 68 -5.18 9.94 -6.24
C GLN A 68 -6.41 10.58 -5.63
N VAL A 69 -6.23 11.30 -4.52
CA VAL A 69 -7.32 11.92 -3.78
C VAL A 69 -7.03 13.39 -3.53
N GLU A 70 -8.00 14.23 -3.80
CA GLU A 70 -8.02 15.63 -3.41
C GLU A 70 -8.74 15.71 -2.06
N VAL A 71 -8.05 16.19 -1.03
CA VAL A 71 -8.59 16.26 0.34
C VAL A 71 -8.79 17.70 0.78
N LEU A 72 -9.83 17.95 1.57
CA LEU A 72 -9.98 19.21 2.28
C LEU A 72 -9.08 19.17 3.53
N ASP A 73 -7.98 19.92 3.49
CA ASP A 73 -7.06 20.06 4.62
C ASP A 73 -7.15 21.46 5.24
N ASP A 74 -7.20 21.51 6.56
CA ASP A 74 -7.24 22.77 7.31
C ASP A 74 -5.78 23.17 7.61
N ILE A 75 -5.16 23.90 6.69
CA ILE A 75 -3.75 24.36 6.76
C ILE A 75 -3.49 25.42 7.87
N GLY A 76 -4.29 25.43 8.93
CA GLY A 76 -4.37 26.44 9.96
C GLY A 76 -3.35 26.37 11.10
N LEU A 77 -2.13 25.85 10.91
CA LEU A 77 -1.06 25.95 11.92
C LEU A 77 0.33 26.13 11.27
N PHE A 78 0.64 27.36 10.88
CA PHE A 78 2.02 27.79 10.68
C PHE A 78 2.69 27.90 12.06
N PHE A 79 3.40 26.86 12.51
CA PHE A 79 4.27 26.96 13.68
C PHE A 79 5.52 27.78 13.31
N THR A 80 5.50 29.06 13.64
CA THR A 80 6.70 29.91 13.72
C THR A 80 7.47 29.56 14.99
N HIS A 81 8.68 29.02 14.83
CA HIS A 81 9.71 29.01 15.88
C HIS A 81 11.04 29.49 15.29
#